data_AF-A0A6N7Q9X4-F1
#
_entry.id   AF-A0A6N7Q9X4-F1
#
_cell.length_a   1.000
_cell.length_b   1.000
_cell.length_c   1.000
_cell.angle_alpha   90.00
_cell.angle_beta   90.00
_cell.angle_gamma   90.00
#
_symmetry.space_group_name_H-M   'P 1'
#
loop_
_entity.id
_entity.type
_entity.pdbx_description
1 polymer ?
#
loop_
_entity_poly.entity_id
_entity_poly.type
_entity_poly.pdbx_seq_one_letter_code
_entity_poly.pdbx_strand_id
1 'polypeptide(L)'
;MKRVRGFSDVLLASLIALVACALVWFVCFVVWGAVSTLPRTDLLLLLTISGVVVFYGLIVALPVLIIFAAPAYALLLRAGRASYATATIIGVIPGVVLLCINARSGVAAMVTGVVVSVATHKSCGGDPGESSKPDSLRGRT
;
A
#
# COMPACT_ATOMS: atom_id res chain seq x y z
N MET A 1 -5.51 22.67 -17.23
CA MET A 1 -4.69 21.53 -17.72
C MET A 1 -4.34 20.60 -16.55
N LYS A 2 -5.02 19.45 -16.40
CA LYS A 2 -4.67 18.47 -15.36
C LYS A 2 -3.31 17.87 -15.70
N ARG A 3 -2.28 18.17 -14.91
CA ARG A 3 -0.94 17.59 -15.04
C ARG A 3 -1.10 16.06 -14.99
N VAL A 4 -0.86 15.38 -16.10
CA VAL A 4 -0.83 13.92 -16.15
C VAL A 4 0.30 13.50 -15.23
N ARG A 5 -0.05 13.07 -14.01
CA ARG A 5 0.94 12.59 -13.04
C ARG A 5 1.67 11.42 -13.67
N GLY A 6 2.99 11.53 -13.75
CA GLY A 6 3.84 10.55 -14.40
C GLY A 6 3.87 9.24 -13.60
N PHE A 7 4.41 8.18 -14.22
CA PHE A 7 4.70 6.93 -13.51
C PHE A 7 5.53 7.18 -12.25
N SER A 8 6.49 8.11 -12.32
CA SER A 8 7.34 8.52 -11.20
C SER A 8 6.54 9.09 -10.01
N ASP A 9 5.46 9.84 -10.27
CA ASP A 9 4.62 10.41 -9.21
C ASP A 9 3.81 9.31 -8.50
N VAL A 10 3.28 8.36 -9.28
CA VAL A 10 2.55 7.20 -8.76
C VAL A 10 3.46 6.31 -7.92
N LEU A 11 4.68 6.06 -8.41
CA LEU A 11 5.65 5.24 -7.73
C LEU A 11 6.11 5.92 -6.44
N LEU A 12 6.42 7.21 -6.47
CA LEU A 12 6.80 7.98 -5.28
C LEU A 12 5.69 7.99 -4.23
N ALA A 13 4.44 8.25 -4.61
CA ALA A 13 3.31 8.24 -3.70
C ALA A 13 3.11 6.85 -3.05
N SER A 14 3.21 5.79 -3.85
CA SER A 14 3.08 4.42 -3.36
C SER A 14 4.23 4.03 -2.43
N LEU A 15 5.45 4.49 -2.72
CA LEU A 15 6.63 4.22 -1.91
C LEU A 15 6.56 4.94 -0.56
N ILE A 16 6.11 6.21 -0.54
CA ILE A 16 5.86 6.95 0.70
C ILE A 16 4.79 6.24 1.54
N ALA A 17 3.68 5.82 0.92
CA ALA A 17 2.62 5.10 1.62
C ALA A 17 3.11 3.76 2.19
N LEU A 18 3.94 3.03 1.43
CA LEU A 18 4.52 1.77 1.88
C LEU A 18 5.46 1.96 3.07
N VAL A 19 6.35 2.96 3.02
CA VAL A 19 7.27 3.27 4.12
C VAL A 19 6.50 3.72 5.36
N ALA A 20 5.49 4.58 5.22
CA ALA A 20 4.64 4.99 6.32
C ALA A 20 3.91 3.79 6.95
N CYS A 21 3.37 2.88 6.14
CA CYS A 21 2.72 1.67 6.63
C CYS A 21 3.71 0.73 7.34
N ALA A 22 4.94 0.60 6.84
CA ALA A 22 6.00 -0.19 7.47
C ALA A 22 6.37 0.35 8.86
N LEU A 23 6.46 1.67 9.02
CA LEU A 23 6.68 2.30 10.32
C LEU A 23 5.55 2.01 11.31
N VAL A 24 4.29 2.06 10.85
CA VAL A 24 3.14 1.69 11.69
C VAL A 24 3.23 0.23 12.13
N TRP A 25 3.52 -0.69 11.20
CA TRP A 25 3.73 -2.10 11.53
C TRP A 25 4.86 -2.31 12.54
N PHE A 26 5.98 -1.58 12.40
CA PHE A 26 7.08 -1.64 13.37
C PHE A 26 6.62 -1.28 14.78
N VAL A 27 5.92 -0.15 14.93
CA VAL A 27 5.39 0.28 16.23
C VAL A 27 4.40 -0.76 16.77
N CYS A 28 3.51 -1.29 15.92
CA CYS A 28 2.57 -2.33 16.33
C CYS A 28 3.27 -3.60 16.82
N PHE A 29 4.33 -4.06 16.14
CA PHE A 29 5.10 -5.23 16.57
C PHE A 29 5.82 -4.99 17.90
N VAL A 30 6.41 -3.81 18.09
CA VAL A 30 7.07 -3.45 19.34
C VAL A 30 6.07 -3.40 20.49
N VAL A 31 4.93 -2.72 20.31
CA VAL A 31 3.89 -2.62 21.35
C VAL A 31 3.28 -4.00 21.64
N TRP A 32 2.93 -4.76 20.60
CA TRP A 32 2.38 -6.10 20.77
C TRP A 32 3.37 -7.03 21.47
N GLY A 33 4.63 -7.00 21.07
CA GLY A 33 5.69 -7.76 21.72
C GLY A 33 5.82 -7.38 23.19
N ALA A 34 5.93 -6.09 23.50
CA ALA A 34 6.06 -5.60 24.88
C ALA A 34 4.87 -5.97 25.77
N VAL A 35 3.65 -6.08 25.23
CA VAL A 35 2.45 -6.49 25.99
C VAL A 35 2.37 -8.01 26.12
N SER A 36 2.79 -8.76 25.11
CA SER A 36 2.68 -10.22 25.08
C SER A 36 3.82 -10.94 25.80
N THR A 37 4.96 -10.30 25.98
CA THR A 37 6.08 -10.87 26.72
C THR A 37 6.09 -10.35 28.16
N LEU A 38 6.02 -11.29 29.13
CA LEU A 38 6.25 -11.07 30.56
C LEU A 38 7.55 -10.27 30.80
N PRO A 39 7.75 -9.62 31.98
CA PRO A 39 8.64 -8.45 32.18
C PRO A 39 10.17 -8.68 32.04
N ARG A 40 10.61 -9.76 31.39
CA ARG A 40 12.01 -10.19 31.24
C ARG A 40 12.58 -10.12 29.82
N THR A 41 11.87 -9.52 28.87
CA THR A 41 12.38 -9.43 27.50
C THR A 41 13.28 -8.21 27.35
N ASP A 42 14.51 -8.44 26.91
CA ASP A 42 15.43 -7.36 26.56
C ASP A 42 14.81 -6.49 25.47
N LEU A 43 14.53 -5.22 25.81
CA LEU A 43 13.92 -4.25 24.90
C LEU A 43 14.71 -4.11 23.58
N LEU A 44 16.03 -4.24 23.68
CA LEU A 44 16.93 -4.19 22.52
C LEU A 44 16.66 -5.35 21.56
N LEU A 45 16.49 -6.57 22.07
CA LEU A 45 16.17 -7.75 21.26
C LEU A 45 14.81 -7.62 20.58
N LEU A 46 13.80 -7.09 21.29
CA LEU A 46 12.48 -6.84 20.73
C LEU A 46 12.51 -5.82 19.58
N LEU A 47 13.24 -4.71 19.75
CA LEU A 47 13.44 -3.70 18.72
C LEU A 47 14.16 -4.28 17.50
N THR A 48 15.21 -5.08 17.72
CA THR A 48 15.97 -5.71 16.62
C THR A 48 15.11 -6.68 15.82
N ILE A 49 14.39 -7.60 16.48
CA ILE A 49 13.54 -8.58 15.78
C ILE A 49 12.43 -7.87 15.01
N SER A 50 11.75 -6.91 15.63
CA SER A 50 10.68 -6.14 14.98
C SER A 50 11.22 -5.38 13.76
N GLY A 51 12.42 -4.80 13.87
CA GLY A 51 13.08 -4.10 12.78
C GLY A 51 13.43 -5.03 11.61
N VAL A 52 14.01 -6.20 11.91
CA VAL A 52 14.35 -7.21 10.89
C VAL A 52 13.10 -7.70 10.16
N VAL A 53 12.00 -7.98 10.87
CA VAL A 53 10.74 -8.45 10.26
C VAL A 53 10.18 -7.39 9.30
N VAL A 54 10.12 -6.13 9.73
CA VAL A 54 9.60 -5.04 8.89
C VAL A 54 10.51 -4.75 7.69
N PHE A 55 11.82 -4.77 7.91
CA PHE A 55 12.80 -4.57 6.84
C PHE A 55 12.72 -5.67 5.77
N TYR A 56 12.62 -6.93 6.19
CA TYR A 56 12.42 -8.05 5.28
C TYR A 56 11.09 -7.93 4.52
N GLY A 57 10.02 -7.54 5.21
CA GLY A 57 8.72 -7.26 4.58
C GLY A 57 8.81 -6.18 3.50
N LEU A 58 9.55 -5.10 3.76
CA LEU A 58 9.79 -4.03 2.77
C LEU A 58 10.56 -4.53 1.54
N ILE A 59 11.60 -5.33 1.74
CA ILE A 59 12.38 -5.92 0.64
C ILE A 59 11.48 -6.77 -0.27
N VAL A 60 10.55 -7.52 0.31
CA VAL A 60 9.61 -8.35 -0.46
C VAL A 60 8.51 -7.51 -1.12
N ALA A 61 8.03 -6.46 -0.45
CA ALA A 61 6.97 -5.60 -0.97
C ALA A 61 7.42 -4.68 -2.12
N LEU A 62 8.67 -4.21 -2.09
CA LEU A 62 9.25 -3.34 -3.12
C LEU A 62 9.13 -3.88 -4.57
N PRO A 63 9.59 -5.10 -4.89
CA PRO A 63 9.47 -5.63 -6.25
C PRO A 63 8.01 -5.80 -6.67
N VAL A 64 7.12 -6.21 -5.77
CA VAL A 64 5.68 -6.30 -6.05
C VAL A 64 5.12 -4.92 -6.40
N LEU A 65 5.52 -3.88 -5.66
CA LEU A 65 5.09 -2.51 -5.91
C LEU A 65 5.62 -1.97 -7.25
N ILE A 66 6.91 -2.16 -7.53
CA ILE A 66 7.58 -1.59 -8.71
C ILE A 66 7.19 -2.33 -10.00
N ILE A 67 7.11 -3.66 -9.95
CA ILE A 67 6.92 -4.50 -11.15
C ILE A 67 5.43 -4.70 -11.45
N PHE A 68 4.58 -4.80 -10.42
CA PHE A 68 3.17 -5.14 -10.60
C PHE A 68 2.23 -3.98 -10.28
N ALA A 69 2.24 -3.48 -9.03
CA ALA A 69 1.21 -2.57 -8.57
C ALA A 69 1.26 -1.19 -9.25
N ALA A 70 2.45 -0.57 -9.33
CA ALA A 70 2.61 0.76 -9.91
C ALA A 70 2.34 0.77 -11.44
N PRO A 71 2.85 -0.18 -12.25
CA PRO A 71 2.52 -0.25 -13.68
C PRO A 71 1.04 -0.52 -13.93
N ALA A 72 0.44 -1.48 -13.20
CA ALA A 72 -0.98 -1.80 -13.35
C ALA A 72 -1.87 -0.59 -13.03
N TYR A 73 -1.55 0.14 -11.97
CA TYR A 73 -2.30 1.34 -11.58
C TYR A 73 -2.09 2.50 -12.57
N ALA A 74 -0.86 2.69 -13.08
CA ALA A 74 -0.58 3.69 -14.11
C ALA A 74 -1.35 3.41 -15.42
N LEU A 75 -1.49 2.14 -15.82
CA LEU A 75 -2.30 1.74 -16.97
C LEU A 75 -3.79 2.05 -16.75
N LEU A 76 -4.34 1.77 -15.57
CA LEU A 76 -5.72 2.11 -15.23
C LEU A 76 -5.98 3.63 -15.22
N LEU A 77 -5.01 4.40 -14.72
CA LEU A 77 -5.07 5.86 -14.77
C LEU A 77 -5.11 6.37 -16.21
N ARG A 78 -4.25 5.84 -17.09
CA ARG A 78 -4.24 6.18 -18.51
C ARG A 78 -5.54 5.82 -19.22
N ALA A 79 -6.17 4.71 -18.83
CA ALA A 79 -7.46 4.28 -19.38
C ALA A 79 -8.67 5.05 -18.81
N GLY A 80 -8.46 5.94 -17.82
CA GLY A 80 -9.56 6.63 -17.13
C GLY A 80 -10.46 5.71 -16.29
N ARG A 81 -10.01 4.47 -16.02
CA ARG A 81 -10.76 3.46 -15.24
C ARG A 81 -10.25 3.33 -13.80
N ALA A 82 -9.35 4.20 -13.38
CA ALA A 82 -8.84 4.22 -12.02
C ALA A 82 -9.95 4.64 -11.03
N SER A 83 -10.47 3.66 -10.32
CA SER A 83 -11.41 3.82 -9.21
C SER A 83 -10.80 3.25 -7.92
N TYR A 84 -11.36 3.64 -6.77
CA TYR A 84 -11.01 3.03 -5.48
C TYR A 84 -11.10 1.51 -5.53
N ALA A 85 -12.18 0.96 -6.12
CA ALA A 85 -12.36 -0.49 -6.25
C ALA A 85 -11.19 -1.15 -7.02
N THR A 86 -10.82 -0.59 -8.18
CA THR A 86 -9.69 -1.14 -8.97
C THR A 86 -8.34 -0.99 -8.27
N ALA A 87 -8.12 0.09 -7.55
CA ALA A 87 -6.89 0.29 -6.77
C ALA A 87 -6.80 -0.76 -5.64
N THR A 88 -7.89 -0.96 -4.91
CA THR A 88 -7.98 -1.94 -3.84
C THR A 88 -7.74 -3.36 -4.35
N ILE A 89 -8.34 -3.73 -5.49
CA ILE A 89 -8.12 -5.05 -6.11
C ILE A 89 -6.62 -5.26 -6.40
N ILE A 90 -5.95 -4.29 -7.03
CA ILE A 90 -4.51 -4.40 -7.32
C ILE A 90 -3.69 -4.59 -6.05
N GLY A 91 -4.00 -3.83 -4.99
CA GLY A 91 -3.31 -3.94 -3.70
C GLY A 91 -3.54 -5.29 -3.00
N VAL A 92 -4.73 -5.88 -3.15
CA VAL A 92 -5.14 -7.11 -2.46
C VAL A 92 -4.57 -8.37 -3.12
N ILE A 93 -4.40 -8.39 -4.44
CA ILE A 93 -3.90 -9.56 -5.20
C ILE A 93 -2.66 -10.21 -4.57
N PRO A 94 -1.55 -9.48 -4.31
CA PRO A 94 -0.36 -10.11 -3.73
C PRO A 94 -0.61 -10.68 -2.33
N GLY A 95 -1.51 -10.07 -1.55
CA GLY A 95 -1.93 -10.61 -0.26
C GLY A 95 -2.73 -11.90 -0.37
N VAL A 96 -3.61 -12.02 -1.37
CA VAL A 96 -4.37 -13.25 -1.67
C VAL A 96 -3.44 -14.38 -2.10
N VAL A 97 -2.45 -14.08 -2.96
CA VAL A 97 -1.43 -15.06 -3.35
C VAL A 97 -0.66 -15.55 -2.13
N LEU A 98 -0.27 -14.64 -1.24
CA LEU A 98 0.45 -14.97 -0.02
C LEU A 98 -0.43 -15.73 0.99
N LEU A 99 -1.74 -15.49 0.99
CA LEU A 99 -2.71 -16.19 1.85
C LEU A 99 -2.77 -17.69 1.54
N CYS A 100 -2.56 -18.08 0.28
CA CYS A 100 -2.45 -19.48 -0.14
C CYS A 100 -1.19 -20.18 0.41
N ILE A 101 -0.15 -19.43 0.79
CA ILE A 101 1.11 -19.95 1.32
C ILE A 101 1.09 -19.91 2.84
N ASN A 102 0.68 -18.77 3.42
CA ASN A 102 0.60 -18.56 4.86
C ASN A 102 -0.53 -17.57 5.18
N ALA A 103 -1.56 -18.03 5.87
CA ALA A 103 -2.74 -17.24 6.20
C ALA A 103 -2.41 -15.96 6.99
N ARG A 104 -1.50 -16.02 7.98
CA ARG A 104 -1.16 -14.85 8.80
C ARG A 104 -0.45 -13.78 7.98
N SER A 105 0.53 -14.19 7.19
CA SER A 105 1.28 -13.29 6.31
C SER A 105 0.37 -12.72 5.21
N GLY A 106 -0.52 -13.55 4.67
CA GLY A 106 -1.50 -13.15 3.65
C GLY A 106 -2.45 -12.07 4.13
N VAL A 107 -3.04 -12.22 5.32
CA VAL A 107 -3.93 -11.19 5.89
C VAL A 107 -3.19 -9.87 6.11
N ALA A 108 -1.98 -9.92 6.68
CA ALA A 108 -1.16 -8.72 6.89
C ALA A 108 -0.80 -8.03 5.56
N ALA A 109 -0.47 -8.81 4.53
CA ALA A 109 -0.18 -8.31 3.20
C ALA A 109 -1.42 -7.71 2.52
N MET A 110 -2.60 -8.31 2.68
CA MET A 110 -3.87 -7.76 2.17
C MET A 110 -4.17 -6.40 2.80
N VAL A 111 -4.10 -6.28 4.13
CA VAL A 111 -4.35 -5.01 4.83
C VAL A 111 -3.39 -3.93 4.36
N THR A 112 -2.10 -4.27 4.28
CA THR A 112 -1.06 -3.35 3.80
C THR A 112 -1.34 -2.91 2.36
N GLY A 113 -1.69 -3.85 1.48
CA GLY A 113 -2.02 -3.56 0.08
C GLY A 113 -3.24 -2.66 -0.08
N VAL A 114 -4.28 -2.84 0.74
CA VAL A 114 -5.45 -1.94 0.77
C VAL A 114 -5.04 -0.53 1.19
N VAL A 115 -4.31 -0.40 2.29
CA VAL A 115 -3.89 0.92 2.81
C VAL A 115 -3.02 1.66 1.79
N VAL A 116 -2.02 0.98 1.22
CA VAL A 116 -1.11 1.57 0.24
C VAL A 116 -1.87 1.96 -1.02
N SER A 117 -2.72 1.08 -1.58
CA SER A 117 -3.47 1.38 -2.79
C SER A 117 -4.46 2.54 -2.64
N VAL A 118 -5.13 2.65 -1.50
CA VAL A 118 -6.03 3.78 -1.18
C VAL A 118 -5.23 5.07 -1.03
N ALA A 119 -4.10 5.04 -0.34
CA ALA A 119 -3.22 6.20 -0.18
C ALA A 119 -2.65 6.66 -1.53
N THR A 120 -2.19 5.73 -2.39
CA THR A 120 -1.78 6.02 -3.76
C THR A 120 -2.92 6.61 -4.58
N HIS A 121 -4.12 6.03 -4.49
CA HIS A 121 -5.26 6.55 -5.23
C HIS A 121 -5.61 7.98 -4.82
N LYS A 122 -5.66 8.28 -3.51
CA LYS A 122 -5.87 9.66 -3.03
C LYS A 122 -4.75 10.61 -3.47
N SER A 123 -3.51 10.13 -3.47
CA SER A 123 -2.34 10.93 -3.84
C SER A 123 -2.28 11.20 -5.34
N CYS A 124 -2.83 10.32 -6.18
CA CYS A 124 -2.73 10.39 -7.64
C CYS A 124 -4.04 10.81 -8.33
N GLY A 125 -5.20 10.39 -7.84
CA GLY A 125 -6.54 10.65 -8.35
C GLY A 125 -7.30 11.63 -7.46
N GLY A 126 -7.41 12.87 -7.92
CA GLY A 126 -8.24 13.89 -7.28
C GLY A 126 -9.73 13.57 -7.36
N ASP A 127 -10.38 13.72 -6.22
CA ASP A 127 -11.80 13.65 -5.87
C ASP A 127 -12.64 12.38 -6.20
N PRO A 128 -13.29 11.79 -5.16
CA PRO A 128 -14.30 10.73 -5.31
C PRO A 128 -15.48 11.06 -6.23
N GLY A 129 -15.68 12.35 -6.55
CA GLY A 129 -16.84 12.86 -7.28
C GLY A 129 -16.65 13.07 -8.79
N GLU A 130 -15.44 12.90 -9.34
CA GLU A 130 -15.21 13.09 -10.80
C GLU A 130 -15.25 11.79 -11.61
N SER A 131 -15.16 10.63 -10.97
CA SER A 131 -15.28 9.32 -11.64
C SER A 131 -16.72 8.94 -11.95
N SER A 132 -17.69 9.53 -11.23
CA SER A 132 -19.13 9.24 -11.34
C SER A 132 -19.91 10.34 -12.09
N LYS A 133 -19.26 11.45 -12.46
CA LYS A 133 -19.91 12.47 -13.28
C LYS A 133 -19.92 12.02 -14.75
N PRO A 134 -21.09 12.00 -15.42
CA PRO A 134 -21.16 11.79 -16.87
C PRO A 134 -20.34 12.87 -17.59
N ASP A 135 -19.73 12.49 -18.72
CA ASP A 135 -18.76 13.30 -19.49
C ASP A 135 -19.25 14.71 -19.85
N SER A 136 -20.56 14.94 -19.86
CA SER A 136 -21.19 16.24 -20.13
C SER A 136 -21.01 17.29 -19.01
N LEU A 137 -20.69 16.89 -17.78
CA LEU A 137 -20.50 17.81 -16.63
C LEU A 137 -19.03 17.94 -16.21
N ARG A 138 -18.12 17.26 -16.91
CA ARG A 138 -16.68 17.33 -16.66
C ARG A 138 -16.17 18.59 -17.37
N GLY A 139 -16.31 19.72 -16.68
CA GLY A 139 -16.00 21.08 -17.17
C GLY A 139 -14.88 21.12 -18.19
N ARG A 140 -15.27 21.16 -19.47
CA ARG A 140 -14.42 21.64 -20.56
C ARG A 140 -14.34 23.15 -20.40
N THR A 141 -13.29 23.61 -19.75
CA THR A 141 -12.72 24.95 -19.91
C THR A 141 -11.24 24.77 -20.18
#